data_AF-H2CJA8-F1
#
_entry.id   AF-H2CJA8-F1
#
_cell.length_a   1.000
_cell.length_b   1.000
_cell.length_c   1.000
_cell.angle_alpha   90.00
_cell.angle_beta   90.00
_cell.angle_gamma   90.00
#
_symmetry.space_group_name_H-M   'P 1'
#
loop_
_entity.id
_entity.type
_entity.pdbx_description
1 polymer ?
#
loop_
_entity_poly.entity_id
_entity_poly.type
_entity_poly.pdbx_seq_one_letter_code
_entity_poly.pdbx_strand_id
1 'polypeptide(L)'
;MRQGNERKRLILEKLLRPDAPPVKSVCKEYGVDQSMVYRWLREAKSGSMTGRTRRQNITLLEKQRLLLEAGAIAEADLGRWLREHGLHSSALDEWRSEIEKALKTAQKPVKDQSAQEIKALKKELHRKEKALAEVSALLVLKKKLATLLDEESEP
;
A
#
# COMPACT_ATOMS: atom_id res chain seq x y z
N MET A 1 12.49 7.37 2.60
CA MET A 1 13.21 6.68 1.48
C MET A 1 13.24 7.46 0.15
N ARG A 2 12.45 8.52 -0.06
CA ARG A 2 12.46 9.33 -1.32
C ARG A 2 13.79 10.05 -1.64
N GLN A 3 14.50 10.53 -0.63
CA GLN A 3 15.72 11.34 -0.79
C GLN A 3 16.92 10.58 -1.38
N GLY A 4 16.98 9.25 -1.21
CA GLY A 4 18.11 8.44 -1.71
C GLY A 4 18.10 8.27 -3.22
N ASN A 5 16.92 8.17 -3.84
CA ASN A 5 16.78 7.98 -5.28
C ASN A 5 17.03 9.28 -6.06
N GLU A 6 16.65 10.43 -5.50
CA GLU A 6 16.87 11.73 -6.12
C GLU A 6 18.37 12.09 -6.14
N ARG A 7 19.08 11.91 -5.01
CA ARG A 7 20.54 12.11 -4.94
C ARG A 7 21.28 11.22 -5.93
N LYS A 8 20.89 9.94 -6.03
CA LYS A 8 21.45 8.99 -7.00
C LYS A 8 21.27 9.46 -8.45
N ARG A 9 20.08 9.98 -8.79
CA ARG A 9 19.73 10.47 -10.13
C ARG A 9 20.58 11.67 -10.53
N LEU A 10 20.69 12.68 -9.66
CA LEU A 10 21.48 13.89 -9.91
C LEU A 10 22.97 13.59 -10.13
N ILE A 11 23.53 12.67 -9.33
CA ILE A 11 24.92 12.23 -9.46
C ILE A 11 25.16 11.55 -10.81
N LEU A 12 24.24 10.66 -11.23
CA LEU A 12 24.34 9.97 -12.51
C LEU A 12 24.18 10.92 -13.69
N GLU A 13 23.24 11.86 -13.63
CA GLU A 13 23.05 12.88 -14.67
C GLU A 13 24.32 13.71 -14.87
N LYS A 14 24.97 14.14 -13.79
CA LYS A 14 26.24 14.89 -13.85
C LYS A 14 27.39 14.06 -14.43
N LEU A 15 27.45 12.76 -14.15
CA LEU A 15 28.52 11.85 -14.58
C LEU A 15 28.34 11.25 -15.97
N LEU A 16 27.13 11.30 -16.53
CA LEU A 16 26.82 10.81 -17.88
C LEU A 16 26.96 11.90 -18.97
N ARG A 17 27.30 13.13 -18.57
CA ARG A 17 27.57 14.23 -19.52
C ARG A 17 28.89 14.02 -20.26
N PRO A 18 29.01 14.53 -21.51
CA PRO A 18 30.27 14.48 -22.27
C PRO A 18 31.43 15.22 -21.58
N ASP A 19 31.13 16.25 -20.79
CA ASP A 19 32.05 17.08 -20.00
C ASP A 19 32.13 16.66 -18.52
N ALA A 20 31.87 15.38 -18.21
CA ALA A 20 31.71 14.92 -16.84
C ALA A 20 32.98 15.15 -15.97
N PRO A 21 32.83 15.74 -14.77
CA PRO A 21 33.92 15.83 -13.80
C PRO A 21 34.34 14.44 -13.31
N PRO A 22 35.60 14.26 -12.86
CA PRO A 22 36.09 12.97 -12.40
C PRO A 22 35.27 12.45 -11.22
N VAL A 23 35.00 11.14 -11.22
CA VAL A 23 34.17 10.44 -10.20
C VAL A 23 34.60 10.80 -8.77
N LYS A 24 35.91 10.92 -8.52
CA LYS A 24 36.46 11.30 -7.20
C LYS A 24 36.00 12.68 -6.73
N SER A 25 35.83 13.65 -7.63
CA SER A 25 35.36 15.00 -7.31
C SER A 25 33.88 14.97 -6.92
N VAL A 26 33.06 14.28 -7.72
CA VAL A 26 31.63 14.10 -7.47
C VAL A 26 31.37 13.33 -6.17
N CYS A 27 32.19 12.33 -5.86
CA CYS A 27 32.09 11.60 -4.59
C CYS A 27 32.31 12.49 -3.36
N LYS A 28 33.29 13.41 -3.43
CA LYS A 28 33.56 14.38 -2.36
C LYS A 28 32.44 15.42 -2.22
N GLU A 29 31.94 15.92 -3.34
CA GLU A 29 30.86 16.93 -3.39
C GLU A 29 29.55 16.41 -2.78
N TYR A 30 29.16 15.18 -3.13
CA TYR A 30 27.87 14.61 -2.69
C TYR A 30 27.98 13.70 -1.46
N GLY A 31 29.18 13.45 -0.95
CA GLY A 31 29.45 12.59 0.20
C GLY A 31 29.07 11.12 -0.04
N VAL A 32 29.43 10.59 -1.22
CA VAL A 32 29.08 9.23 -1.65
C VAL A 32 30.34 8.41 -1.90
N ASP A 33 30.32 7.13 -1.51
CA ASP A 33 31.44 6.23 -1.72
C ASP A 33 31.67 5.92 -3.22
N GLN A 34 32.94 5.88 -3.63
CA GLN A 34 33.33 5.66 -5.03
C GLN A 34 32.81 4.32 -5.58
N SER A 35 32.79 3.26 -4.76
CA SER A 35 32.29 1.95 -5.19
C SER A 35 30.79 1.98 -5.51
N MET A 36 30.00 2.78 -4.77
CA MET A 36 28.58 2.97 -5.03
C MET A 36 28.36 3.70 -6.35
N VAL A 37 29.15 4.74 -6.63
CA VAL A 37 29.05 5.50 -7.88
C VAL A 37 29.42 4.63 -9.09
N TYR A 38 30.49 3.85 -9.04
CA TYR A 38 30.84 2.91 -10.11
C TYR A 38 29.78 1.83 -10.31
N ARG A 39 29.16 1.34 -9.22
CA ARG A 39 28.03 0.42 -9.31
C ARG A 39 26.85 1.05 -10.03
N TRP A 40 26.49 2.29 -9.70
CA TRP A 40 25.40 3.01 -10.38
C TRP A 40 25.70 3.30 -11.85
N LEU A 41 26.95 3.63 -12.19
CA LEU A 41 27.36 3.84 -13.58
C LEU A 41 27.22 2.56 -14.41
N ARG A 42 27.55 1.40 -13.83
CA ARG A 42 27.32 0.08 -14.44
C ARG A 42 25.83 -0.25 -14.57
N GLU A 43 25.04 0.01 -13.53
CA GLU A 43 23.58 -0.17 -13.55
C GLU A 43 22.93 0.73 -14.63
N ALA A 44 23.44 1.95 -14.84
CA ALA A 44 22.95 2.90 -15.84
C ALA A 44 23.30 2.44 -17.27
N LYS A 45 24.53 1.99 -17.51
CA LYS A 45 24.96 1.45 -18.80
C LYS A 45 24.24 0.15 -19.19
N SER A 46 23.82 -0.65 -18.21
CA SER A 46 23.07 -1.89 -18.43
C SER A 46 21.56 -1.72 -18.56
N GLY A 47 21.02 -0.50 -18.46
CA GLY A 47 19.58 -0.24 -18.46
C GLY A 47 18.83 -0.75 -17.23
N SER A 48 19.52 -1.37 -16.26
CA SER A 48 18.91 -1.97 -15.06
C SER A 48 18.44 -0.95 -14.02
N MET A 49 18.85 0.32 -14.14
CA MET A 49 18.47 1.41 -13.24
C MET A 49 16.96 1.69 -13.22
N THR A 50 16.30 1.58 -14.36
CA THR A 50 14.85 1.77 -14.48
C THR A 50 14.11 0.52 -14.03
N GLY A 51 14.63 -0.67 -14.35
CA GLY A 51 14.00 -1.95 -14.01
C GLY A 51 13.79 -2.18 -12.51
N ARG A 52 14.76 -1.88 -11.65
CA ARG A 52 14.64 -2.09 -10.19
C ARG A 52 13.66 -1.12 -9.52
N THR A 53 13.71 0.16 -9.87
CA THR A 53 12.82 1.19 -9.31
C THR A 53 11.41 1.08 -9.87
N ARG A 54 11.25 0.67 -11.14
CA ARG A 54 9.95 0.41 -11.74
C ARG A 54 9.31 -0.79 -11.05
N ARG A 55 9.99 -1.93 -10.90
CA ARG A 55 9.46 -3.13 -10.21
C ARG A 55 8.87 -2.86 -8.82
N GLN A 56 9.40 -1.91 -8.06
CA GLN A 56 8.93 -1.60 -6.70
C GLN A 56 7.63 -0.79 -6.66
N ASN A 57 7.18 -0.19 -7.77
CA ASN A 57 5.97 0.66 -7.81
C ASN A 57 4.91 0.20 -8.84
N ILE A 58 5.06 -0.98 -9.46
CA ILE A 58 4.07 -1.48 -10.44
C ILE A 58 2.84 -2.00 -9.69
N THR A 59 1.68 -1.43 -9.99
CA THR A 59 0.39 -1.86 -9.46
C THR A 59 -0.03 -3.22 -10.02
N LEU A 60 -0.93 -3.92 -9.32
CA LEU A 60 -1.39 -5.25 -9.75
C LEU A 60 -2.09 -5.21 -11.14
N LEU A 61 -2.76 -4.10 -11.45
CA LEU A 61 -3.39 -3.85 -12.76
C LEU A 61 -2.34 -3.64 -13.87
N GLU A 62 -1.27 -2.90 -13.58
CA GLU A 62 -0.15 -2.75 -14.53
C GLU A 62 0.60 -4.06 -14.74
N LYS A 63 0.81 -4.87 -13.69
CA LYS A 63 1.37 -6.23 -13.81
C LYS A 63 0.52 -7.08 -14.76
N GLN A 64 -0.79 -7.05 -14.60
CA GLN A 64 -1.72 -7.78 -15.47
C GLN A 64 -1.60 -7.33 -16.93
N ARG A 65 -1.60 -6.01 -17.17
CA ARG A 65 -1.44 -5.45 -18.52
C ARG A 65 -0.14 -5.91 -19.17
N LEU A 66 0.98 -5.79 -18.45
CA LEU A 66 2.30 -6.20 -18.94
C LEU A 66 2.37 -7.70 -19.23
N LEU A 67 1.69 -8.54 -18.45
CA LEU A 67 1.59 -9.98 -18.71
C LEU A 67 0.81 -10.29 -19.99
N LEU A 68 -0.28 -9.55 -20.25
CA LEU A 68 -1.06 -9.71 -21.48
C LEU A 68 -0.26 -9.26 -22.71
N GLU A 69 0.42 -8.11 -22.60
CA GLU A 69 1.32 -7.61 -23.65
C GLU A 69 2.45 -8.62 -23.93
N ALA A 70 3.10 -9.14 -22.88
CA ALA A 70 4.15 -10.15 -23.01
C ALA A 70 3.63 -11.45 -23.67
N GLY A 71 2.39 -11.85 -23.39
CA GLY A 71 1.77 -13.03 -24.00
C GLY A 71 1.39 -12.86 -25.47
N ALA A 72 1.27 -11.62 -25.96
CA ALA A 72 0.99 -11.31 -27.36
C ALA A 72 2.26 -11.19 -28.22
N ILE A 73 3.43 -11.20 -27.61
CA ILE A 73 4.73 -11.08 -28.27
C ILE A 73 5.27 -12.47 -28.62
N ALA A 74 5.86 -12.59 -29.81
CA ALA A 74 6.54 -13.82 -30.21
C ALA A 74 7.71 -14.13 -29.28
N GLU A 75 7.96 -15.41 -29.00
CA GLU A 75 8.99 -15.83 -28.05
C GLU A 75 10.40 -15.33 -28.42
N ALA A 76 10.68 -15.19 -29.72
CA ALA A 76 11.92 -14.61 -30.24
C ALA A 76 12.13 -13.14 -29.82
N ASP A 77 11.06 -12.36 -29.71
CA ASP A 77 11.09 -10.93 -29.37
C ASP A 77 10.89 -10.66 -27.87
N LEU A 78 10.40 -11.65 -27.12
CA LEU A 78 10.12 -11.54 -25.69
C LEU A 78 11.35 -11.09 -24.89
N GLY A 79 12.53 -11.63 -25.22
CA GLY A 79 13.78 -11.25 -24.56
C GLY A 79 14.16 -9.78 -24.76
N ARG A 80 13.87 -9.21 -25.94
CA ARG A 80 14.08 -7.78 -26.22
C ARG A 80 13.08 -6.93 -25.43
N TRP A 81 11.81 -7.29 -25.50
CA TRP A 81 10.74 -6.58 -24.79
C TRP A 81 10.98 -6.54 -23.27
N LEU A 82 11.41 -7.65 -22.68
CA LEU A 82 11.77 -7.73 -21.26
C LEU A 82 12.87 -6.73 -20.89
N ARG A 83 13.92 -6.60 -21.72
CA ARG A 83 15.00 -5.63 -21.48
C ARG A 83 14.52 -4.18 -21.60
N GLU A 84 13.70 -3.87 -22.60
CA GLU A 84 13.09 -2.53 -22.77
C GLU A 84 12.23 -2.14 -21.56
N HIS A 85 11.56 -3.11 -20.94
CA HIS A 85 10.72 -2.89 -19.76
C HIS A 85 11.49 -3.00 -18.43
N GLY A 86 12.78 -3.39 -18.46
CA GLY A 86 13.59 -3.62 -17.26
C GLY A 86 13.16 -4.86 -16.45
N LEU A 87 12.54 -5.82 -17.12
CA LEU A 87 11.97 -7.04 -16.56
C LEU A 87 12.86 -8.27 -16.84
N HIS A 88 12.71 -9.27 -15.99
CA HIS A 88 13.29 -10.60 -16.15
C HIS A 88 12.13 -11.57 -16.32
N SER A 89 12.35 -12.68 -17.02
CA SER A 89 11.34 -13.73 -17.19
C SER A 89 10.76 -14.19 -15.85
N SER A 90 11.60 -14.35 -14.83
CA SER A 90 11.18 -14.70 -13.47
C SER A 90 10.18 -13.74 -12.84
N ALA A 91 10.20 -12.45 -13.20
CA ALA A 91 9.23 -11.48 -12.70
C ALA A 91 7.82 -11.72 -13.28
N LEU A 92 7.74 -12.19 -14.54
CA LEU A 92 6.46 -12.51 -15.15
C LEU A 92 5.82 -13.71 -14.45
N ASP A 93 6.60 -14.75 -14.15
CA ASP A 93 6.10 -15.94 -13.45
C ASP A 93 5.62 -15.61 -12.03
N GLU A 94 6.37 -14.79 -11.31
CA GLU A 94 5.99 -14.29 -9.99
C GLU A 94 4.67 -13.51 -10.03
N TRP A 95 4.53 -12.60 -11.00
CA TRP A 95 3.31 -11.80 -11.16
C TRP A 95 2.10 -12.65 -11.56
N ARG A 96 2.28 -13.69 -12.40
CA ARG A 96 1.20 -14.63 -12.71
C ARG A 96 0.69 -15.31 -11.44
N SER A 97 1.60 -15.80 -10.60
CA SER A 97 1.26 -16.43 -9.32
C SER A 97 0.56 -15.45 -8.37
N GLU A 98 1.03 -14.20 -8.30
CA GLU A 98 0.45 -13.16 -7.46
C GLU A 98 -1.00 -12.83 -7.87
N ILE A 99 -1.24 -12.64 -9.16
CA ILE A 99 -2.58 -12.36 -9.69
C ILE A 99 -3.50 -13.56 -9.49
N GLU A 100 -3.03 -14.78 -9.74
CA GLU A 100 -3.80 -15.99 -9.51
C GLU A 100 -4.21 -16.15 -8.04
N LYS A 101 -3.30 -15.86 -7.10
CA LYS A 101 -3.60 -15.84 -5.66
C LYS A 101 -4.61 -14.76 -5.30
N ALA A 102 -4.50 -13.56 -5.87
CA ALA A 102 -5.44 -12.48 -5.63
C ALA A 102 -6.87 -12.86 -6.08
N LEU A 103 -7.00 -13.46 -7.26
CA LEU A 103 -8.28 -13.95 -7.80
C LEU A 103 -8.87 -15.08 -6.94
N LYS A 104 -8.04 -16.05 -6.52
CA LYS A 104 -8.48 -17.14 -5.62
C LYS A 104 -8.93 -16.62 -4.26
N THR A 105 -8.31 -15.56 -3.75
CA THR A 105 -8.69 -14.94 -2.48
C THR A 105 -9.98 -14.15 -2.61
N ALA A 106 -10.18 -13.43 -3.71
CA ALA A 106 -11.42 -12.71 -4.00
C ALA A 106 -12.63 -13.65 -4.18
N GLN A 107 -12.42 -14.87 -4.67
CA GLN A 107 -13.47 -15.88 -4.83
C GLN A 107 -13.86 -16.60 -3.54
N LYS A 108 -13.03 -16.54 -2.49
CA LYS A 108 -13.45 -17.08 -1.20
C LYS A 108 -14.52 -16.15 -0.64
N PRO A 109 -15.68 -16.69 -0.19
CA PRO A 109 -16.60 -15.87 0.58
C PRO A 109 -15.82 -15.37 1.78
N VAL A 110 -15.62 -14.05 1.83
CA VAL A 110 -15.09 -13.40 3.03
C VAL A 110 -16.08 -13.79 4.11
N LYS A 111 -15.66 -14.68 5.01
CA LYS A 111 -16.45 -15.03 6.18
C LYS A 111 -16.55 -13.72 6.93
N ASP A 112 -17.68 -13.06 6.78
CA ASP A 112 -17.80 -11.64 7.07
C ASP A 112 -17.78 -11.44 8.58
N GLN A 113 -16.57 -11.40 9.13
CA GLN A 113 -16.31 -11.18 10.55
C GLN A 113 -16.96 -9.88 10.99
N SER A 114 -17.02 -8.89 10.08
CA SER A 114 -17.72 -7.64 10.31
C SER A 114 -19.23 -7.86 10.52
N ALA A 115 -19.89 -8.74 9.76
CA ALA A 115 -21.31 -9.04 9.96
C ALA A 115 -21.59 -9.71 11.31
N GLN A 116 -20.69 -10.59 11.77
CA GLN A 116 -20.81 -11.22 13.09
C GLN A 116 -20.61 -10.20 14.22
N GLU A 117 -19.62 -9.33 14.09
CA GLU A 117 -19.31 -8.28 15.05
C GLU A 117 -20.44 -7.24 15.11
N ILE A 118 -20.96 -6.81 13.97
CA ILE A 118 -22.14 -5.93 13.87
C ILE A 118 -23.33 -6.55 14.59
N LYS A 119 -23.57 -7.86 14.43
CA LYS A 119 -24.69 -8.54 15.11
C LYS A 119 -24.48 -8.58 16.63
N ALA A 120 -23.27 -8.84 17.10
CA ALA A 120 -22.93 -8.85 18.52
C ALA A 120 -23.10 -7.47 19.14
N LEU A 121 -22.54 -6.44 18.50
CA LEU A 121 -22.64 -5.04 18.93
C LEU A 121 -24.10 -4.56 18.98
N LYS A 122 -24.91 -4.88 17.97
CA LYS A 122 -26.35 -4.56 17.97
C LYS A 122 -27.09 -5.18 19.16
N LYS A 123 -26.77 -6.43 19.51
CA LYS A 123 -27.39 -7.11 20.65
C LYS A 123 -26.99 -6.48 21.98
N GLU A 124 -25.72 -6.09 22.11
CA GLU A 124 -25.24 -5.39 23.30
C GLU A 124 -25.86 -4.00 23.44
N LEU A 125 -25.94 -3.26 22.34
CA LEU A 125 -26.60 -1.95 22.28
C LEU A 125 -28.06 -2.04 22.73
N HIS A 126 -28.81 -3.01 22.21
CA HIS A 126 -30.21 -3.20 22.61
C HIS A 126 -30.38 -3.53 24.11
N ARG A 127 -29.47 -4.32 24.69
CA ARG A 127 -29.48 -4.61 26.14
C ARG A 127 -29.20 -3.36 26.97
N LYS A 128 -28.24 -2.54 26.53
CA LYS A 128 -27.88 -1.29 27.19
C LYS A 128 -29.02 -0.27 27.10
N GLU A 129 -29.67 -0.13 25.95
CA GLU A 129 -30.85 0.72 25.77
C GLU A 129 -32.01 0.29 26.66
N LYS A 130 -32.26 -1.03 26.79
CA LYS A 130 -33.30 -1.54 27.68
C LYS A 130 -33.04 -1.19 29.14
N ALA A 131 -31.83 -1.44 29.63
CA ALA A 131 -31.44 -1.08 31.00
C ALA A 131 -31.51 0.43 31.24
N LEU A 132 -31.09 1.23 30.25
CA LEU A 132 -31.21 2.69 30.32
C LEU A 132 -32.67 3.13 30.43
N ALA A 133 -33.56 2.56 29.61
CA ALA A 133 -34.99 2.87 29.64
C ALA A 133 -35.64 2.49 30.98
N GLU A 134 -35.27 1.35 31.57
CA GLU A 134 -35.73 0.92 32.89
C GLU A 134 -35.31 1.93 33.99
N VAL A 135 -34.05 2.37 33.97
CA VAL A 135 -33.56 3.39 34.93
C VAL A 135 -34.27 4.74 34.72
N SER A 136 -34.44 5.18 33.48
CA SER A 136 -35.18 6.40 33.17
C SER A 136 -36.63 6.33 33.67
N ALA A 137 -37.31 5.19 33.50
CA ALA A 137 -38.67 5.00 34.01
C ALA A 137 -38.71 5.10 35.55
N LEU A 138 -37.76 4.47 36.26
CA LEU A 138 -37.67 4.58 37.71
C LEU A 138 -37.42 6.03 38.19
N LEU A 139 -36.57 6.77 37.49
CA LEU A 139 -36.32 8.19 37.82
C LEU A 139 -37.57 9.05 37.61
N VAL A 140 -38.32 8.83 36.54
CA VAL A 140 -39.58 9.53 36.28
C VAL A 140 -40.61 9.21 37.37
N LEU A 141 -40.74 7.95 37.77
CA LEU A 141 -41.65 7.56 38.85
C LEU A 141 -41.26 8.19 40.19
N LYS A 142 -39.97 8.20 40.55
CA LYS A 142 -39.49 8.89 41.75
C LYS A 142 -39.81 10.38 41.75
N LYS A 143 -39.63 11.05 40.60
CA LYS A 143 -39.97 12.47 40.46
C LYS A 143 -41.46 12.72 40.66
N LYS A 144 -42.33 11.89 40.06
CA LYS A 144 -43.79 11.99 40.24
C LYS A 144 -44.24 11.75 41.68
N LEU A 145 -43.60 10.80 42.37
CA LEU A 145 -43.90 10.54 43.78
C LEU A 145 -43.52 11.75 44.65
N ALA A 146 -42.34 12.32 44.43
CA ALA A 146 -41.89 13.51 45.16
C ALA A 146 -42.86 14.69 44.97
N THR A 147 -43.30 14.95 43.74
CA THR A 147 -44.27 16.04 43.48
C THR A 147 -45.61 15.81 44.19
N LEU A 148 -46.11 14.58 44.23
CA LEU A 148 -47.37 14.27 44.93
C LEU A 148 -47.24 14.45 46.45
N LEU A 149 -46.11 14.08 47.03
CA LEU A 149 -45.84 14.24 48.47
C LEU A 149 -45.62 15.72 48.87
N ASP A 150 -45.05 16.52 47.97
CA ASP A 150 -44.90 17.96 48.16
C ASP A 150 -46.25 18.68 48.06
N GLU A 151 -47.15 18.26 47.15
CA GLU A 151 -48.52 18.79 47.02
C GLU A 151 -49.42 18.48 48.23
N GLU A 152 -49.20 17.37 48.94
CA GLU A 152 -49.91 17.03 50.19
C GLU A 152 -49.40 17.79 51.42
N SER A 153 -48.24 18.45 51.33
CA SER A 153 -47.60 19.16 52.45
C SER A 153 -47.85 20.67 52.47
N GLU A 154 -48.64 21.22 51.54
CA GLU A 154 -49.13 22.61 51.63
C GLU A 154 -50.53 22.65 52.28
N PRO A 155 -50.72 23.40 53.40
CA PRO A 155 -52.01 23.62 54.04
C PRO A 155 -52.92 24.65 53.34
#